data_AF-A0A7V8G953-F1
#
_entry.id   AF-A0A7V8G953-F1
#
_cell.length_a   1.000
_cell.length_b   1.000
_cell.length_c   1.000
_cell.angle_alpha   90.00
_cell.angle_beta   90.00
_cell.angle_gamma   90.00
#
_symmetry.space_group_name_H-M   'P 1'
#
loop_
_entity.id
_entity.type
_entity.pdbx_description
1 polymer ?
#
loop_
_entity_poly.entity_id
_entity_poly.type
_entity_poly.pdbx_seq_one_letter_code
_entity_poly.pdbx_strand_id
1 'polypeptide(L)'
;MRLLTLPAIAIVLALMVAPMAMLLRYSLNLYTPTELMVEAFTARNYVQLFADPYFREVLGVTLKVAALTTGIALLLGLPAGYTLARMPRRWKMWLTLATILPLMVGNVVRSAGWMALLGNSGLFNALA
;
A
#
# COMPACT_ATOMS: atom_id res chain seq x y z
N MET A 1 -26.43 7.61 23.89
CA MET A 1 -25.27 7.98 23.04
C MET A 1 -24.94 6.95 21.94
N ARG A 2 -24.84 5.64 22.22
CA ARG A 2 -24.53 4.62 21.18
C ARG A 2 -25.58 4.46 20.06
N LEU A 3 -26.85 4.77 20.34
CA LEU A 3 -27.95 4.68 19.36
C LEU A 3 -27.96 5.82 18.32
N LEU A 4 -27.34 6.97 18.61
CA LEU A 4 -27.28 8.11 17.67
C LEU A 4 -26.16 7.97 16.62
N THR A 5 -25.10 7.21 16.91
CA THR A 5 -23.99 6.99 15.97
C THR A 5 -24.24 5.85 14.99
N LEU A 6 -25.22 4.98 15.26
CA LEU A 6 -25.59 3.86 14.40
C LEU A 6 -25.95 4.28 12.96
N PRO A 7 -26.82 5.28 12.71
CA PRO A 7 -27.15 5.66 11.33
C PRO A 7 -25.94 6.24 10.58
N ALA A 8 -25.08 7.01 11.26
CA ALA A 8 -23.86 7.55 10.65
C ALA A 8 -22.86 6.44 10.28
N ILE A 9 -22.64 5.47 11.17
CA ILE A 9 -21.78 4.31 10.91
C ILE A 9 -22.35 3.44 9.78
N ALA A 10 -23.67 3.23 9.77
CA ALA A 10 -24.34 2.44 8.74
C ALA A 10 -24.18 3.08 7.35
N ILE A 11 -24.34 4.40 7.23
CA ILE A 11 -24.14 5.11 5.96
C ILE A 11 -22.69 5.00 5.49
N VAL A 12 -21.71 5.24 6.38
CA VAL A 12 -20.28 5.15 6.03
C VAL A 12 -19.91 3.73 5.58
N LEU A 13 -20.37 2.71 6.32
CA LEU A 13 -20.15 1.31 5.96
C LEU A 13 -20.82 0.98 4.64
N ALA A 14 -22.08 1.39 4.42
CA ALA A 14 -22.77 1.13 3.17
C ALA A 14 -22.03 1.77 1.98
N LEU A 15 -21.59 3.02 2.12
CA LEU A 15 -20.87 3.73 1.06
C LEU A 15 -19.51 3.11 0.74
N MET A 16 -18.84 2.50 1.72
CA MET A 16 -17.54 1.84 1.53
C MET A 16 -17.68 0.39 1.05
N VAL A 17 -18.64 -0.35 1.60
CA VAL A 17 -18.87 -1.77 1.28
C VAL A 17 -19.55 -1.94 -0.08
N ALA A 18 -20.45 -1.03 -0.48
CA ALA A 18 -21.12 -1.08 -1.78
C ALA A 18 -20.15 -1.16 -2.98
N PRO A 19 -19.16 -0.27 -3.14
CA PRO A 19 -18.21 -0.36 -4.25
C PRO A 19 -17.31 -1.60 -4.14
N MET A 20 -16.94 -2.02 -2.92
CA MET A 20 -16.18 -3.26 -2.73
C MET A 20 -16.98 -4.49 -3.17
N ALA A 21 -18.28 -4.54 -2.86
CA ALA A 21 -19.18 -5.60 -3.29
C ALA A 21 -19.38 -5.60 -4.81
N MET A 22 -19.47 -4.42 -5.44
CA MET A 22 -19.50 -4.28 -6.90
C MET A 22 -18.22 -4.81 -7.55
N LEU A 23 -17.05 -4.46 -7.02
CA LEU A 23 -15.77 -5.00 -7.50
C LEU A 23 -15.69 -6.52 -7.33
N LEU A 24 -16.20 -7.05 -6.22
CA LEU A 24 -16.27 -8.49 -5.99
C LEU A 24 -17.20 -9.17 -7.01
N ARG A 25 -18.34 -8.56 -7.33
CA ARG A 25 -19.21 -9.04 -8.42
C ARG A 25 -18.49 -9.03 -9.77
N TYR A 26 -17.78 -7.95 -10.10
CA TYR A 26 -17.02 -7.85 -11.35
C TYR A 26 -15.86 -8.86 -11.42
N SER A 27 -15.26 -9.21 -10.29
CA SER A 27 -14.21 -10.24 -10.27
C SER A 27 -14.69 -11.64 -10.68
N LEU A 28 -16.00 -11.89 -10.62
CA LEU A 28 -16.63 -13.16 -11.02
C LEU A 28 -17.10 -13.17 -12.49
N ASN A 29 -17.10 -12.01 -13.15
CA ASN A 29 -17.39 -11.89 -14.58
C ASN A 29 -16.25 -12.45 -15.42
N LEU A 30 -16.54 -12.89 -16.64
CA LEU A 30 -15.53 -13.48 -17.49
C LEU A 30 -14.79 -12.38 -18.26
N TYR A 31 -13.47 -12.35 -18.14
CA TYR A 31 -12.63 -11.45 -18.94
C TYR A 31 -12.27 -12.13 -20.26
N THR A 32 -12.77 -11.57 -21.36
CA THR A 32 -12.42 -12.01 -22.72
C THR A 32 -11.78 -10.84 -23.46
N PRO A 33 -10.64 -11.01 -24.14
CA PRO A 33 -9.95 -9.91 -24.85
C PRO A 33 -10.82 -9.16 -25.86
N THR A 34 -11.87 -9.79 -26.38
CA THR A 34 -12.78 -9.24 -27.41
C THR A 34 -13.93 -8.43 -26.83
N GLU A 35 -14.51 -8.86 -25.71
CA GLU A 35 -15.70 -8.23 -25.10
C GLU A 35 -15.40 -7.50 -23.80
N LEU A 36 -14.13 -7.54 -23.35
CA LEU A 36 -13.59 -6.98 -22.11
C LEU A 36 -14.22 -7.56 -20.83
N MET A 37 -15.53 -7.42 -20.65
CA MET A 37 -16.25 -7.95 -19.49
C MET A 37 -17.58 -8.57 -19.91
N VAL A 38 -17.64 -9.90 -19.88
CA VAL A 38 -18.87 -10.66 -20.13
C VAL A 38 -19.51 -10.98 -18.78
N GLU A 39 -20.79 -10.65 -18.62
CA GLU A 39 -21.55 -11.06 -17.44
C GLU A 39 -21.59 -12.59 -17.35
N ALA A 40 -20.87 -13.13 -16.38
CA ALA A 40 -20.82 -14.54 -16.10
C ALA A 40 -20.66 -14.72 -14.59
N PHE A 41 -20.96 -15.91 -14.10
CA PHE A 41 -20.65 -16.28 -12.72
C PHE A 41 -19.62 -17.41 -12.76
N THR A 42 -18.34 -17.05 -12.81
CA THR A 42 -17.26 -18.04 -12.90
C THR A 42 -16.13 -17.75 -11.92
N ALA A 43 -15.57 -18.81 -11.35
CA ALA A 43 -14.35 -18.73 -10.54
C ALA A 43 -13.07 -18.81 -11.40
N ARG A 44 -13.19 -18.79 -12.74
CA ARG A 44 -12.06 -18.99 -13.66
C ARG A 44 -10.94 -17.97 -13.48
N ASN A 45 -11.27 -16.71 -13.20
CA ASN A 45 -10.27 -15.67 -12.93
C ASN A 45 -9.40 -15.99 -11.71
N TYR A 46 -10.01 -16.56 -10.66
CA TYR A 46 -9.29 -16.99 -9.46
C TYR A 46 -8.41 -18.21 -9.74
N VAL A 47 -8.89 -19.16 -10.56
CA VAL A 47 -8.06 -20.30 -10.98
C VAL A 47 -6.88 -19.82 -11.81
N GLN A 48 -7.08 -18.88 -12.73
CA GLN A 48 -6.00 -18.28 -13.53
C GLN A 48 -4.98 -17.54 -12.66
N LEU A 49 -5.42 -16.81 -11.64
CA LEU A 49 -4.53 -16.13 -10.70
C LEU A 49 -3.51 -17.09 -10.06
N PHE A 50 -3.94 -18.31 -9.70
CA PHE A 50 -3.06 -19.31 -9.10
C PHE A 50 -2.35 -20.20 -10.12
N ALA A 51 -2.96 -20.45 -11.29
CA ALA A 51 -2.41 -21.32 -12.31
C ALA A 51 -1.29 -20.63 -13.13
N ASP A 52 -1.41 -19.33 -13.36
CA ASP A 52 -0.47 -18.56 -14.17
C ASP A 52 0.82 -18.25 -13.38
N PRO A 53 2.00 -18.68 -13.87
CA PRO A 53 3.29 -18.37 -13.25
C PRO A 53 3.55 -16.88 -13.06
N TYR A 54 3.10 -16.03 -14.00
CA TYR A 54 3.32 -14.59 -13.94
C TYR A 54 2.61 -13.96 -12.75
N PHE A 55 1.32 -14.26 -12.56
CA PHE A 55 0.56 -13.75 -11.42
C PHE A 55 1.13 -14.26 -10.10
N ARG A 56 1.55 -15.52 -10.04
CA ARG A 56 2.18 -16.10 -8.85
C ARG A 56 3.51 -15.42 -8.50
N GLU A 57 4.32 -15.11 -9.50
CA GLU A 57 5.59 -14.39 -9.31
C GLU A 57 5.35 -12.98 -8.78
N VAL A 58 4.44 -12.23 -9.40
CA VAL A 58 4.09 -10.87 -8.96
C VAL A 58 3.55 -10.88 -7.52
N LEU A 59 2.69 -11.84 -7.18
CA LEU A 59 2.20 -12.02 -5.80
C LEU A 59 3.35 -12.36 -4.84
N GLY A 60 4.27 -13.23 -5.23
CA GLY A 60 5.45 -13.57 -4.44
C GLY A 60 6.35 -12.36 -4.17
N VAL A 61 6.65 -11.57 -5.21
CA VAL A 61 7.46 -10.35 -5.10
C VAL A 61 6.78 -9.32 -4.20
N THR A 62 5.49 -9.06 -4.40
CA THR A 62 4.74 -8.08 -3.60
C THR A 62 4.66 -8.48 -2.12
N LEU A 63 4.36 -9.74 -1.83
CA LEU A 63 4.37 -10.27 -0.45
C LEU A 63 5.76 -10.19 0.19
N LYS A 64 6.80 -10.56 -0.55
CA LYS A 64 8.18 -10.49 -0.07
C LYS A 64 8.58 -9.05 0.25
N VAL A 65 8.27 -8.10 -0.64
CA VAL A 65 8.54 -6.67 -0.43
C VAL A 65 7.75 -6.15 0.77
N ALA A 66 6.46 -6.47 0.88
CA ALA A 66 5.62 -6.04 2.02
C ALA A 66 6.13 -6.58 3.36
N ALA A 67 6.50 -7.86 3.41
CA ALA A 67 7.01 -8.50 4.62
C ALA A 67 8.39 -7.92 5.03
N LEU A 68 9.31 -7.78 4.07
CA LEU A 68 10.63 -7.20 4.34
C LEU A 68 10.55 -5.74 4.77
N THR A 69 9.76 -4.94 4.07
CA THR A 69 9.58 -3.52 4.42
C THR A 69 8.92 -3.35 5.79
N THR A 70 7.89 -4.15 6.10
CA THR A 70 7.25 -4.15 7.43
C THR A 70 8.24 -4.57 8.53
N GLY A 71 9.01 -5.63 8.28
CA GLY A 71 10.02 -6.12 9.21
C GLY A 71 11.10 -5.07 9.49
N ILE A 72 11.66 -4.47 8.45
CA ILE A 72 12.67 -3.41 8.56
C ILE A 72 12.07 -2.17 9.26
N ALA A 73 10.84 -1.78 8.91
CA ALA A 73 10.17 -0.64 9.52
C ALA A 73 9.92 -0.85 11.02
N LEU A 74 9.56 -2.07 11.45
CA LEU A 74 9.41 -2.40 12.87
C LEU A 74 10.77 -2.40 13.57
N LEU A 75 11.77 -3.06 12.97
CA LEU A 75 13.11 -3.17 13.53
C LEU A 75 13.78 -1.82 13.74
N LEU A 76 13.58 -0.86 12.82
CA LEU A 76 14.15 0.48 12.92
C LEU A 76 13.23 1.45 13.66
N GLY A 77 11.91 1.37 13.41
CA GLY A 77 10.92 2.31 13.92
C GLY A 77 10.64 2.14 15.42
N LEU A 78 10.59 0.91 15.93
CA LEU A 78 10.38 0.66 17.37
C LEU A 78 11.50 1.22 18.25
N PRO A 79 12.79 0.94 18.00
CA PRO A 79 13.86 1.53 18.81
C PRO A 79 13.98 3.04 18.63
N ALA A 80 13.76 3.55 17.41
CA ALA A 80 13.73 5.00 17.17
C ALA A 80 12.59 5.68 17.95
N GLY A 81 11.39 5.10 17.94
CA GLY A 81 10.24 5.63 18.70
C GLY A 81 10.44 5.53 20.21
N TYR A 82 11.03 4.43 20.69
CA TYR A 82 11.32 4.22 22.11
C TYR A 82 12.36 5.20 22.64
N THR A 83 13.44 5.44 21.89
CA THR A 83 14.47 6.43 22.26
C THR A 83 13.91 7.84 22.23
N LEU A 84 13.12 8.19 21.21
CA LEU A 84 12.43 9.49 21.11
C LEU A 84 11.48 9.74 22.29
N ALA A 85 10.78 8.71 22.75
CA ALA A 85 9.86 8.80 23.90
C ALA A 85 10.59 9.14 25.21
N ARG A 86 11.84 8.66 25.37
CA ARG A 86 12.66 8.84 26.59
C ARG A 86 13.65 10.02 26.52
N MET A 87 13.68 10.77 25.41
CA MET A 87 14.68 11.81 25.17
C MET A 87 14.32 13.15 25.86
N PRO A 88 15.31 13.95 26.31
CA PRO A 88 15.06 15.29 26.83
C PRO A 88 14.37 16.22 25.82
N ARG A 89 13.53 17.12 26.36
CA ARG A 89 12.59 17.99 25.62
C ARG A 89 13.21 18.81 24.49
N ARG A 90 14.50 19.20 24.61
CA ARG A 90 15.23 19.97 23.58
C ARG A 90 15.46 19.19 22.28
N TRP A 91 15.85 17.92 22.37
CA TRP A 91 16.13 17.08 21.18
C TRP A 91 14.88 16.40 20.64
N LYS A 92 13.92 16.11 21.50
CA LYS A 92 12.64 15.50 21.13
C LYS A 92 11.89 16.30 20.06
N MET A 93 11.84 17.63 20.18
CA MET A 93 11.15 18.48 19.20
C MET A 93 11.77 18.35 17.80
N TRP A 94 13.09 18.51 17.69
CA TRP A 94 13.79 18.47 16.41
C TRP A 94 13.71 17.10 15.72
N LEU A 95 13.88 16.01 16.47
CA LEU A 95 13.80 14.66 15.92
C LEU A 95 12.37 14.29 15.50
N THR A 96 11.37 14.76 16.24
CA THR A 96 9.96 14.57 15.85
C THR A 96 9.66 15.33 14.56
N LEU A 97 10.11 16.58 14.45
CA LEU A 97 9.97 17.37 13.22
C LEU A 97 10.69 16.71 12.04
N ALA A 98 11.92 16.25 12.23
CA ALA A 98 12.69 15.55 11.20
C ALA A 98 12.00 14.26 10.71
N THR A 99 11.18 13.63 11.55
CA THR A 99 10.40 12.43 11.18
C THR A 99 9.11 12.79 10.43
N ILE A 100 8.45 13.89 10.80
CA ILE A 100 7.18 14.32 10.18
C ILE A 100 7.42 15.01 8.83
N LEU A 101 8.49 15.80 8.69
CA LEU A 101 8.83 16.50 7.45
C LEU A 101 8.81 15.60 6.20
N PRO A 102 9.50 14.44 6.17
CA PRO A 102 9.46 13.55 5.01
C PRO A 102 8.10 12.86 4.82
N LEU A 103 7.28 12.75 5.87
CA LEU A 103 5.92 12.20 5.77
C LEU A 103 4.96 13.17 5.06
N MET A 104 5.22 14.47 5.13
CA MET A 104 4.45 15.49 4.40
C MET A 104 4.74 15.48 2.88
N VAL A 105 5.82 14.84 2.44
CA VAL A 105 6.16 14.72 1.02
C VAL A 105 5.30 13.61 0.39
N GLY A 106 4.57 13.98 -0.67
CA GLY A 106 3.72 13.07 -1.43
C GLY A 106 4.49 11.84 -1.94
N ASN A 107 3.80 10.69 -2.01
CA ASN A 107 4.41 9.42 -2.38
C ASN A 107 5.11 9.48 -3.74
N VAL A 108 4.53 10.21 -4.70
CA VAL A 108 5.07 10.41 -6.06
C VAL A 108 6.41 11.13 -6.04
N VAL A 109 6.53 12.20 -5.23
CA VAL A 109 7.77 12.98 -5.13
C VAL A 109 8.87 12.13 -4.49
N ARG A 110 8.54 11.36 -3.44
CA ARG A 110 9.49 10.43 -2.81
C ARG A 110 9.95 9.35 -3.79
N SER A 111 9.04 8.73 -4.55
CA SER A 111 9.43 7.74 -5.56
C SER A 111 10.27 8.35 -6.68
N ALA A 112 9.93 9.54 -7.17
CA ALA A 112 10.69 10.23 -8.20
C ALA A 112 12.10 10.62 -7.71
N GLY A 113 12.24 11.06 -6.46
CA GLY A 113 13.54 11.35 -5.84
C GLY A 113 14.43 10.10 -5.80
N TRP A 114 13.89 8.96 -5.37
CA TRP A 114 14.65 7.69 -5.41
C TRP A 114 15.00 7.25 -6.83
N MET A 115 14.08 7.40 -7.80
CA MET A 115 14.37 7.10 -9.20
C MET A 115 15.43 8.04 -9.78
N ALA A 116 15.45 9.31 -9.42
CA ALA A 116 16.48 10.25 -9.88
C ALA A 116 17.86 9.95 -9.28
N LEU A 117 17.91 9.40 -8.06
CA LEU A 117 19.16 9.02 -7.41
C LEU A 117 19.68 7.67 -7.91
N LEU A 118 18.82 6.65 -7.92
CA LEU A 118 19.15 5.24 -8.14
C LEU A 118 18.80 4.73 -9.54
N GLY A 119 18.18 5.57 -10.37
CA GLY A 119 17.77 5.18 -11.73
C GLY A 119 18.95 5.01 -12.67
N ASN A 120 18.66 4.48 -13.86
CA ASN A 120 19.65 4.08 -14.85
C ASN A 120 20.53 5.25 -15.38
N SER A 121 20.10 6.50 -15.18
CA SER A 121 20.89 7.71 -15.45
C SER A 121 20.98 8.62 -14.23
N GLY A 122 20.73 8.04 -13.05
CA GLY A 122 20.71 8.77 -11.79
C GLY A 122 22.09 9.18 -11.32
N LEU A 123 22.15 10.04 -10.31
CA LEU A 123 23.40 10.63 -9.81
C LEU A 123 24.48 9.58 -9.51
N PHE A 124 24.09 8.41 -8.99
CA PHE A 124 25.02 7.33 -8.67
C PHE A 124 25.46 6.49 -9.89
N ASN A 125 24.64 6.41 -10.94
CA ASN A 125 24.97 5.65 -12.15
C ASN A 125 25.61 6.51 -13.25
N ALA A 126 25.45 7.84 -13.19
CA ALA A 126 26.08 8.79 -14.11
C ALA A 126 27.57 9.05 -13.80
N LEU A 127 28.03 8.67 -12.60
CA LEU A 127 29.43 8.77 -12.17
C LEU A 127 30.22 7.46 -12.38
N ALA A 128 29.58 6.42 -12.92
CA ALA A 128 30.17 5.14 -13.31
C ALA A 128 30.27 5.07 -14.84
#